data_AF-A0A7C5KBN2-F1
#
_entry.id   AF-A0A7C5KBN2-F1
#
_cell.length_a   1.000
_cell.length_b   1.000
_cell.length_c   1.000
_cell.angle_alpha   90.00
_cell.angle_beta   90.00
_cell.angle_gamma   90.00
#
_symmetry.space_group_name_H-M   'P 1'
#
loop_
_entity.id
_entity.type
_entity.pdbx_description
1 polymer ?
#
loop_
_entity_poly.entity_id
_entity_poly.type
_entity_poly.pdbx_seq_one_letter_code
_entity_poly.pdbx_strand_id
1 'polypeptide(L)'
;MDNSSYAIFSGSSNVALSKEVASFLGRNLGAVNITRFSDGEIYVRIEESVRGKDIFLIQSTSSPVNERLMELLIMVDAFKRASVSSINVIIPYFCYARQDRKVRGREPISAKLVANLIERAGVDRVIGIDFHTGQIQGFFDILVDHLTAIPVFDAYLKSNFELDNLV
;
A
#
# COMPACT_ATOMS: atom_id res chain seq x y z
N MET A 1 -21.46 8.74 -15.87
CA MET A 1 -20.83 7.72 -15.00
C MET A 1 -19.44 7.48 -15.54
N ASP A 2 -18.41 7.52 -14.70
CA ASP A 2 -17.03 7.24 -15.11
C ASP A 2 -16.91 5.77 -15.56
N ASN A 3 -16.82 5.58 -16.88
CA ASN A 3 -16.78 4.28 -17.57
C ASN A 3 -15.39 3.64 -17.58
N SER A 4 -14.49 4.16 -16.75
CA SER A 4 -13.13 3.69 -16.64
C SER A 4 -13.03 2.26 -16.12
N SER A 5 -12.12 1.49 -16.71
CA SER A 5 -11.83 0.11 -16.30
C SER A 5 -11.16 0.00 -14.93
N TYR A 6 -10.58 1.09 -14.42
CA TYR A 6 -9.91 1.12 -13.12
C TYR A 6 -10.32 2.34 -12.30
N ALA A 7 -10.06 2.28 -10.99
CA ALA A 7 -10.24 3.40 -10.06
C ALA A 7 -9.12 3.43 -9.02
N ILE A 8 -8.76 4.64 -8.56
CA ILE A 8 -7.69 4.86 -7.58
C ILE A 8 -8.32 5.30 -6.26
N PHE A 9 -8.00 4.62 -5.18
CA PHE A 9 -8.47 4.94 -3.84
C PHE A 9 -7.29 5.19 -2.92
N SER A 10 -7.54 5.98 -1.88
CA SER A 10 -6.55 6.27 -0.84
C SER A 10 -7.06 5.78 0.50
N GLY A 11 -6.22 5.07 1.24
CA GLY A 11 -6.36 5.05 2.70
C GLY A 11 -5.98 6.41 3.29
N SER A 12 -6.08 6.55 4.60
CA SER A 12 -5.85 7.82 5.29
C SER A 12 -4.42 8.03 5.77
N SER A 13 -3.48 7.15 5.42
CA SER A 13 -2.04 7.29 5.78
C SER A 13 -1.37 8.47 5.09
N ASN A 14 -1.64 8.70 3.80
CA ASN A 14 -1.08 9.81 3.03
C ASN A 14 -1.96 10.17 1.83
N VAL A 15 -3.05 10.89 2.09
CA VAL A 15 -4.00 11.32 1.04
C VAL A 15 -3.35 12.28 0.04
N ALA A 16 -2.36 13.08 0.48
CA ALA A 16 -1.67 14.03 -0.39
C ALA A 16 -0.91 13.30 -1.51
N LEU A 17 -0.12 12.29 -1.16
CA LEU A 17 0.58 11.44 -2.13
C LEU A 17 -0.41 10.76 -3.10
N SER A 18 -1.49 10.18 -2.57
CA SER A 18 -2.49 9.52 -3.42
C SER A 18 -3.14 10.48 -4.41
N LYS A 19 -3.42 11.72 -4.00
CA LYS A 19 -3.95 12.77 -4.88
C LYS A 19 -2.95 13.15 -5.97
N GLU A 20 -1.67 13.26 -5.63
CA GLU A 20 -0.62 13.56 -6.60
C GLU A 20 -0.50 12.44 -7.65
N VAL A 21 -0.48 11.17 -7.23
CA VAL A 21 -0.48 10.01 -8.13
C VAL A 21 -1.72 9.99 -9.02
N ALA A 22 -2.91 10.21 -8.46
CA ALA A 22 -4.14 10.25 -9.23
C ALA A 22 -4.14 11.41 -10.25
N SER A 23 -3.71 12.60 -9.83
CA SER A 23 -3.60 13.80 -10.68
C SER A 23 -2.61 13.59 -11.82
N PHE A 24 -1.46 12.96 -11.56
CA PHE A 24 -0.48 12.60 -12.57
C PHE A 24 -1.07 11.69 -13.66
N LEU A 25 -2.02 10.82 -13.29
CA LEU A 25 -2.76 9.95 -14.19
C LEU A 25 -4.02 10.61 -14.80
N GLY A 26 -4.23 11.91 -14.58
CA GLY A 26 -5.40 12.64 -15.06
C GLY A 26 -6.71 12.23 -14.39
N ARG A 27 -6.66 11.81 -13.12
CA ARG A 27 -7.81 11.27 -12.37
C ARG A 27 -8.00 11.90 -11.01
N ASN A 28 -9.21 11.75 -10.50
CA ASN A 28 -9.53 11.99 -9.11
C ASN A 28 -9.47 10.68 -8.32
N LEU A 29 -9.27 10.80 -7.01
CA LEU A 29 -9.47 9.68 -6.09
C LEU A 29 -10.95 9.32 -6.04
N GLY A 30 -11.21 8.03 -5.91
CA GLY A 30 -12.54 7.52 -5.65
C GLY A 30 -13.04 7.91 -4.26
N ALA A 31 -14.36 8.02 -4.14
CA ALA A 31 -15.02 8.45 -2.92
C ALA A 31 -15.08 7.31 -1.89
N VAL A 32 -14.44 7.53 -0.75
CA VAL A 32 -14.44 6.61 0.39
C VAL A 32 -14.63 7.39 1.68
N ASN A 33 -15.50 6.87 2.54
CA ASN A 33 -15.69 7.38 3.88
C ASN A 33 -14.97 6.46 4.87
N ILE A 34 -14.00 7.04 5.60
CA ILE A 34 -13.20 6.35 6.61
C ILE A 34 -13.33 7.11 7.92
N THR A 35 -13.99 6.51 8.90
CA THR A 35 -14.19 7.10 10.23
C THR A 35 -13.75 6.15 11.33
N ARG A 36 -13.69 6.65 12.56
CA ARG A 36 -13.40 5.86 13.75
C ARG A 36 -14.60 5.93 14.68
N PHE A 37 -15.01 4.78 15.19
CA PHE A 37 -15.95 4.72 16.30
C PHE A 37 -15.27 5.17 17.60
N SER A 38 -16.07 5.43 18.64
CA SER A 38 -15.58 5.94 19.93
C SER A 38 -14.63 4.98 20.66
N ASP A 39 -14.68 3.69 20.34
CA ASP A 39 -13.81 2.63 20.86
C ASP A 39 -12.55 2.39 20.00
N GLY A 40 -12.41 3.12 18.89
CA GLY A 40 -11.26 3.04 17.99
C GLY A 40 -11.44 2.06 16.82
N GLU A 41 -12.58 1.38 16.69
CA GLU A 41 -12.86 0.57 15.51
C GLU A 41 -12.94 1.43 14.24
N ILE A 42 -12.43 0.89 13.13
CA ILE A 42 -12.35 1.60 11.85
C ILE A 42 -13.58 1.26 11.02
N TYR A 43 -14.33 2.28 10.63
CA TYR A 43 -15.43 2.17 9.69
C TYR A 43 -14.97 2.58 8.29
N VAL A 44 -15.30 1.77 7.29
CA VAL A 44 -15.03 2.05 5.87
C VAL A 44 -16.30 1.86 5.05
N ARG A 45 -16.58 2.82 4.18
CA ARG A 45 -17.62 2.72 3.16
C ARG A 45 -17.15 3.29 1.83
N ILE A 46 -17.18 2.47 0.78
CA ILE A 46 -16.98 2.90 -0.60
C ILE A 46 -18.26 3.62 -1.05
N GLU A 47 -18.16 4.87 -1.49
CA GLU A 47 -19.32 5.74 -1.76
C GLU A 47 -19.75 5.77 -3.24
N GLU A 48 -19.07 4.99 -4.08
CA GLU A 48 -19.37 4.87 -5.50
C GLU A 48 -19.35 3.42 -5.99
N SER A 49 -19.92 3.17 -7.17
CA SER A 49 -19.92 1.84 -7.78
C SER A 49 -18.54 1.51 -8.36
N VAL A 50 -17.97 0.41 -7.88
CA VAL A 50 -16.66 -0.11 -8.28
C VAL A 50 -16.72 -1.49 -8.92
N ARG A 51 -17.93 -2.01 -9.16
CA ARG A 51 -18.15 -3.36 -9.71
C ARG A 51 -17.40 -3.55 -11.02
N GLY A 52 -16.63 -4.63 -11.12
CA GLY A 52 -15.86 -4.99 -12.30
C GLY A 52 -14.69 -4.06 -12.63
N LYS A 53 -14.37 -3.08 -11.78
CA LYS A 53 -13.20 -2.21 -11.96
C LYS A 53 -11.96 -2.83 -11.34
N ASP A 54 -10.80 -2.53 -11.91
CA ASP A 54 -9.51 -2.78 -11.27
C ASP A 54 -9.23 -1.67 -10.25
N ILE A 55 -8.97 -2.04 -9.00
CA ILE A 55 -8.76 -1.09 -7.91
C ILE A 55 -7.26 -0.92 -7.68
N PHE A 56 -6.84 0.33 -7.58
CA PHE A 56 -5.52 0.71 -7.12
C PHE A 56 -5.67 1.43 -5.77
N LEU A 57 -5.37 0.72 -4.68
CA LEU A 57 -5.48 1.23 -3.32
C LEU A 57 -4.11 1.67 -2.81
N ILE A 58 -3.92 2.98 -2.61
CA ILE A 58 -2.69 3.54 -2.04
C ILE A 58 -2.84 3.66 -0.53
N GLN A 59 -2.01 2.92 0.20
CA GLN A 59 -1.98 2.97 1.66
C GLN A 59 -0.61 2.55 2.19
N SER A 60 0.08 3.48 2.83
CA SER A 60 1.24 3.16 3.67
C SER A 60 0.79 2.55 4.98
N THR A 61 1.59 1.61 5.50
CA THR A 61 1.38 1.02 6.83
C THR A 61 2.30 1.67 7.88
N SER A 62 2.50 2.99 7.76
CA SER A 62 3.30 3.81 8.67
C SER A 62 2.56 4.15 9.96
N SER A 63 3.19 4.90 10.88
CA SER A 63 2.58 5.26 12.16
C SER A 63 1.21 5.95 12.01
N PRO A 64 0.17 5.57 12.78
CA PRO A 64 0.12 4.43 13.71
C PRO A 64 0.01 3.07 12.99
N VAL A 65 1.06 2.25 13.09
CA VAL A 65 1.30 1.10 12.21
C VAL A 65 0.13 0.12 12.14
N ASN A 66 -0.38 -0.31 13.31
CA ASN A 66 -1.43 -1.33 13.38
C ASN A 66 -2.77 -0.81 12.89
N GLU A 67 -3.10 0.44 13.17
CA GLU A 67 -4.32 1.07 12.67
C GLU A 67 -4.28 1.19 11.15
N ARG A 68 -3.14 1.60 10.58
CA ARG A 68 -2.98 1.67 9.11
C ARG A 68 -3.05 0.31 8.44
N LEU A 69 -2.49 -0.73 9.06
CA LEU A 69 -2.61 -2.09 8.59
C LEU A 69 -4.07 -2.57 8.66
N MET A 70 -4.77 -2.35 9.77
CA MET A 70 -6.19 -2.74 9.88
C MET A 70 -7.07 -1.97 8.90
N GLU A 71 -6.85 -0.66 8.73
CA GLU A 71 -7.55 0.15 7.73
C GLU A 71 -7.36 -0.42 6.32
N LEU A 72 -6.13 -0.79 5.94
CA LEU A 72 -5.85 -1.44 4.66
C LEU A 72 -6.69 -2.71 4.48
N LEU A 73 -6.64 -3.60 5.47
CA LEU A 73 -7.33 -4.90 5.39
C LEU A 73 -8.86 -4.74 5.30
N ILE A 74 -9.43 -3.80 6.04
CA ILE A 74 -10.87 -3.50 6.02
C ILE A 74 -11.27 -2.89 4.67
N MET A 75 -10.45 -1.98 4.11
CA MET A 75 -10.69 -1.43 2.78
C MET A 75 -10.65 -2.52 1.70
N VAL A 76 -9.67 -3.42 1.76
CA VAL A 76 -9.58 -4.56 0.82
C VAL A 76 -10.81 -5.46 0.93
N ASP A 77 -11.26 -5.80 2.14
CA ASP A 77 -12.49 -6.60 2.32
C ASP A 77 -13.72 -5.89 1.73
N ALA A 78 -13.84 -4.57 1.94
CA ALA A 78 -14.92 -3.78 1.35
C ALA A 78 -14.91 -3.82 -0.19
N PHE A 79 -13.75 -3.67 -0.84
CA PHE A 79 -13.62 -3.78 -2.30
C PHE A 79 -13.96 -5.18 -2.80
N LYS A 80 -13.46 -6.22 -2.13
CA LYS A 80 -13.73 -7.61 -2.49
C LYS A 80 -15.23 -7.92 -2.48
N ARG A 81 -15.95 -7.45 -1.46
CA ARG A 81 -17.41 -7.59 -1.35
C ARG A 81 -18.16 -6.74 -2.37
N ALA A 82 -17.56 -5.67 -2.89
CA ALA A 82 -18.12 -4.83 -3.95
C ALA A 82 -17.99 -5.43 -5.36
N SER A 83 -17.48 -6.67 -5.50
CA SER A 83 -17.35 -7.39 -6.78
C SER A 83 -16.48 -6.64 -7.80
N VAL A 84 -15.34 -6.13 -7.34
CA VAL A 84 -14.30 -5.55 -8.20
C VAL A 84 -13.64 -6.64 -9.06
N SER A 85 -12.96 -6.24 -10.14
CA SER A 85 -12.21 -7.15 -11.03
C SER A 85 -10.91 -7.61 -10.39
N SER A 86 -10.13 -6.66 -9.85
CA SER A 86 -8.89 -6.93 -9.13
C SER A 86 -8.63 -5.87 -8.06
N ILE A 87 -7.83 -6.22 -7.06
CA ILE A 87 -7.37 -5.32 -5.99
C ILE A 87 -5.85 -5.29 -6.02
N ASN A 88 -5.31 -4.15 -6.46
CA ASN A 88 -3.88 -3.85 -6.52
C ASN A 88 -3.57 -2.87 -5.39
N VAL A 89 -2.75 -3.26 -4.42
CA VAL A 89 -2.39 -2.41 -3.29
C VAL A 89 -1.00 -1.82 -3.49
N ILE A 90 -0.91 -0.50 -3.40
CA ILE A 90 0.34 0.25 -3.42
C ILE A 90 0.70 0.61 -1.98
N ILE A 91 1.82 0.06 -1.49
CA ILE A 91 2.31 0.22 -0.12
C ILE A 91 3.66 0.94 -0.15
N PRO A 92 3.68 2.29 -0.13
CA PRO A 92 4.93 3.05 -0.14
C PRO A 92 5.85 2.74 1.05
N TYR A 93 5.26 2.40 2.20
CA TYR A 93 5.99 1.93 3.38
C TYR A 93 5.35 0.66 3.94
N PHE A 94 6.10 -0.45 3.91
CA PHE A 94 5.68 -1.75 4.42
C PHE A 94 6.08 -1.93 5.89
N CYS A 95 5.09 -2.08 6.76
CA CYS A 95 5.28 -2.27 8.19
C CYS A 95 5.92 -3.61 8.53
N TYR A 96 6.49 -3.70 9.74
CA TYR A 96 7.12 -4.92 10.25
C TYR A 96 8.24 -5.51 9.38
N ALA A 97 8.67 -4.79 8.33
CA ALA A 97 9.70 -5.24 7.38
C ALA A 97 11.05 -5.57 8.05
N ARG A 98 11.34 -5.01 9.22
CA ARG A 98 12.54 -5.31 10.01
C ARG A 98 12.47 -6.63 10.80
N GLN A 99 11.31 -7.28 10.82
CA GLN A 99 11.06 -8.59 11.42
C GLN A 99 10.77 -9.62 10.30
N ASP A 100 11.69 -9.67 9.33
CA ASP A 100 11.69 -10.52 8.13
C ASP A 100 12.34 -11.89 8.35
N ARG A 101 13.03 -12.09 9.47
CA ARG A 101 13.64 -13.37 9.84
C ARG A 101 13.67 -13.52 11.35
N LYS A 102 13.87 -14.76 11.81
CA LYS A 102 14.16 -15.05 13.21
C LYS A 102 15.65 -14.77 13.46
N VAL A 103 15.94 -13.88 14.40
CA VAL A 103 17.31 -13.66 14.89
C VAL A 103 17.58 -14.60 16.07
N ARG A 104 16.54 -14.92 16.85
CA ARG A 104 16.58 -15.88 17.96
C ARG A 104 15.44 -16.88 17.88
N GLY A 105 15.54 -17.95 18.67
CA GLY A 105 14.45 -18.90 18.85
C GLY A 105 13.18 -18.20 19.38
N ARG A 106 12.00 -18.68 18.97
CA ARG A 106 10.66 -18.22 19.42
C ARG A 106 10.29 -16.78 19.06
N GLU A 107 10.96 -16.17 18.08
CA GLU A 107 10.53 -14.90 17.49
C GLU A 107 9.54 -15.11 16.33
N PRO A 108 8.63 -14.15 16.08
CA PRO A 108 7.79 -14.15 14.89
C PRO A 108 8.58 -13.72 13.65
N ILE A 109 8.05 -14.05 12.48
CA ILE A 109 8.43 -13.41 11.21
C ILE A 109 7.25 -12.50 10.84
N SER A 110 7.15 -11.35 11.50
CA SER A 110 5.98 -10.48 11.40
C SER A 110 5.77 -9.94 9.98
N ALA A 111 6.84 -9.72 9.22
CA ALA A 111 6.73 -9.34 7.81
C ALA A 111 5.96 -10.41 6.99
N LYS A 112 6.22 -11.71 7.22
CA LYS A 112 5.48 -12.81 6.59
C LYS A 112 4.04 -12.89 7.10
N LEU A 113 3.81 -12.65 8.39
CA LEU A 113 2.45 -12.56 8.93
C LEU A 113 1.64 -11.45 8.23
N VAL A 114 2.22 -10.26 8.09
CA VAL A 114 1.57 -9.13 7.40
C VAL A 114 1.29 -9.46 5.93
N ALA A 115 2.25 -10.05 5.22
CA ALA A 115 2.03 -10.50 3.84
C ALA A 115 0.85 -11.48 3.75
N ASN A 116 0.81 -12.50 4.61
CA ASN A 116 -0.29 -13.46 4.66
C ASN A 116 -1.65 -12.79 4.94
N LEU A 117 -1.71 -11.79 5.82
CA LEU A 117 -2.95 -11.08 6.13
C LEU A 117 -3.46 -10.29 4.92
N ILE A 118 -2.57 -9.58 4.23
CA ILE A 118 -2.88 -8.81 3.02
C ILE A 118 -3.42 -9.73 1.92
N GLU A 119 -2.77 -10.86 1.68
CA GLU A 119 -3.25 -11.85 0.70
C GLU A 119 -4.59 -12.44 1.09
N ARG A 120 -4.76 -12.84 2.36
CA ARG A 120 -6.00 -13.45 2.84
C ARG A 120 -7.18 -12.48 2.81
N ALA A 121 -6.95 -11.18 2.99
CA ALA A 121 -7.97 -10.16 2.79
C ALA A 121 -8.49 -10.18 1.33
N GLY A 122 -7.64 -10.49 0.36
CA GLY A 122 -7.99 -10.69 -1.05
C GLY A 122 -7.31 -9.71 -1.99
N VAL A 123 -6.07 -9.33 -1.71
CA VAL A 123 -5.24 -8.56 -2.64
C VAL A 123 -4.72 -9.48 -3.74
N ASP A 124 -4.74 -9.01 -4.98
CA ASP A 124 -4.26 -9.74 -6.16
C ASP A 124 -2.82 -9.35 -6.54
N ARG A 125 -2.41 -8.11 -6.22
CA ARG A 125 -1.06 -7.58 -6.50
C ARG A 125 -0.63 -6.59 -5.43
N VAL A 126 0.64 -6.63 -5.04
CA VAL A 126 1.29 -5.62 -4.20
C VAL A 126 2.33 -4.84 -4.99
N ILE A 127 2.31 -3.52 -4.86
CA ILE A 127 3.36 -2.62 -5.36
C ILE A 127 4.03 -1.99 -4.14
N GLY A 128 5.28 -2.33 -3.88
CA GLY A 128 6.06 -1.84 -2.74
C GLY A 128 7.22 -0.96 -3.17
N ILE A 129 7.68 -0.06 -2.29
CA ILE A 129 8.86 0.78 -2.51
C ILE A 129 9.91 0.47 -1.44
N ASP A 130 11.12 0.14 -1.87
CA ASP A 130 12.31 -0.10 -1.04
C ASP A 130 11.99 -0.90 0.25
N PHE A 131 11.52 -2.13 0.08
CA PHE A 131 11.38 -3.05 1.20
C PHE A 131 12.70 -3.17 1.96
N HIS A 132 12.61 -3.35 3.29
CA HIS A 132 13.79 -3.48 4.14
C HIS A 132 14.78 -4.55 3.64
N THR A 133 14.25 -5.60 3.02
CA THR A 133 15.03 -6.62 2.32
C THR A 133 14.30 -7.10 1.07
N GLY A 134 15.04 -7.46 0.03
CA GLY A 134 14.46 -7.92 -1.24
C GLY A 134 13.67 -9.23 -1.11
N GLN A 135 14.02 -10.08 -0.14
CA GLN A 135 13.39 -11.37 0.11
C GLN A 135 11.93 -11.27 0.58
N ILE A 136 11.48 -10.10 1.07
CA ILE A 136 10.08 -9.88 1.44
C ILE A 136 9.13 -10.13 0.26
N GLN A 137 9.60 -9.95 -0.98
CA GLN A 137 8.82 -10.32 -2.18
C GLN A 137 8.40 -11.79 -2.15
N GLY A 138 9.28 -12.69 -1.70
CA GLY A 138 8.98 -14.13 -1.56
C GLY A 138 8.10 -14.49 -0.37
N PHE A 139 7.68 -13.52 0.44
CA PHE A 139 6.63 -13.74 1.44
C PHE A 139 5.24 -13.71 0.84
N PHE A 140 5.10 -13.18 -0.38
CA PHE A 140 3.85 -13.21 -1.10
C PHE A 140 3.84 -14.36 -2.12
N ASP A 141 2.71 -15.05 -2.19
CA ASP A 141 2.33 -16.02 -3.22
C ASP A 141 1.54 -15.35 -4.37
N ILE A 142 1.28 -14.03 -4.27
CA ILE A 142 0.70 -13.16 -5.31
C ILE A 142 1.77 -12.32 -6.03
N LEU A 143 1.36 -11.58 -7.08
CA LEU A 143 2.29 -10.71 -7.82
C LEU A 143 2.79 -9.56 -6.95
N VAL A 144 4.10 -9.33 -6.96
CA VAL A 144 4.75 -8.21 -6.26
C VAL A 144 5.63 -7.43 -7.22
N ASP A 145 5.36 -6.14 -7.35
CA ASP A 145 6.22 -5.17 -8.01
C ASP A 145 7.02 -4.41 -6.95
N HIS A 146 8.32 -4.66 -6.84
CA HIS A 146 9.20 -3.99 -5.88
C HIS A 146 9.99 -2.88 -6.58
N LEU A 147 9.59 -1.64 -6.32
CA LEU A 147 10.20 -0.43 -6.87
C LEU A 147 11.33 0.07 -5.96
N THR A 148 12.26 0.83 -6.54
CA THR A 148 13.34 1.48 -5.80
C THR A 148 13.40 2.97 -6.06
N ALA A 149 13.61 3.76 -5.00
CA ALA A 149 13.81 5.19 -5.08
C ALA A 149 15.26 5.60 -5.37
N ILE A 150 16.20 4.64 -5.47
CA ILE A 150 17.63 4.92 -5.73
C ILE A 150 17.83 5.86 -6.94
N PRO A 151 17.19 5.66 -8.11
CA PRO A 151 17.37 6.57 -9.25
C PRO A 151 16.92 8.01 -8.96
N VAL A 152 15.89 8.19 -8.13
CA VAL A 152 15.38 9.51 -7.73
C VAL A 152 16.41 10.21 -6.83
N PHE A 153 16.95 9.48 -5.85
CA PHE A 153 18.00 10.02 -4.97
C PHE A 153 19.29 10.32 -5.73
N ASP A 154 19.72 9.44 -6.64
CA ASP A 154 20.91 9.64 -7.48
C ASP A 154 20.78 10.91 -8.34
N ALA A 155 19.64 11.08 -9.02
CA ALA A 155 19.38 12.26 -9.83
C ALA A 155 19.35 13.54 -8.98
N TYR A 156 18.75 13.49 -7.79
CA TYR A 156 18.74 14.62 -6.86
C TYR A 156 20.15 14.97 -6.38
N LEU A 157 20.95 13.98 -5.96
CA LEU A 157 22.29 14.22 -5.46
C LEU A 157 23.20 14.83 -6.53
N LYS A 158 23.19 14.27 -7.75
CA LYS A 158 23.96 14.80 -8.90
C LYS A 158 23.57 16.23 -9.29
N SER A 159 22.31 16.61 -9.09
CA SER A 159 21.82 17.94 -9.48
C SER A 159 22.04 19.00 -8.41
N ASN A 160 22.29 18.61 -7.16
CA ASN A 160 22.32 19.54 -6.01
C ASN A 160 23.65 19.56 -5.25
N PHE A 161 24.57 18.62 -5.52
CA PHE A 161 25.84 18.51 -4.80
C PHE A 161 27.00 18.20 -5.75
N GLU A 162 28.19 18.72 -5.44
CA GLU A 162 29.44 18.30 -6.06
C GLU A 162 29.86 16.95 -5.45
N LEU A 163 29.83 15.90 -6.26
CA LEU A 163 30.05 14.52 -5.79
C LEU A 163 31.52 14.06 -5.88
N ASP A 164 32.41 14.91 -6.41
CA ASP A 164 33.80 14.54 -6.72
C ASP A 164 34.65 14.21 -5.46
N ASN A 165 34.19 14.63 -4.27
CA ASN A 165 34.86 14.41 -2.99
C ASN A 165 34.02 13.60 -1.99
N LEU A 166 33.00 12.87 -2.45
CA LEU A 166 32.20 12.01 -1.57
C LEU A 166 33.02 10.78 -1.15
N VAL A 167 33.19 10.57 0.17
CA VAL A 167 33.89 9.41 0.77
C VAL A 167 32.89 8.30 1.09
#